data_AF-A0A7J6WLY8-F1
#
_entry.id   AF-A0A7J6WLY8-F1
#
_cell.length_a   1.000
_cell.length_b   1.000
_cell.length_c   1.000
_cell.angle_alpha   90.00
_cell.angle_beta   90.00
_cell.angle_gamma   90.00
#
_symmetry.space_group_name_H-M   'P 1'
#
loop_
_entity.id
_entity.type
_entity.pdbx_description
1 polymer ?
#
loop_
_entity_poly.entity_id
_entity_poly.type
_entity_poly.pdbx_seq_one_letter_code
_entity_poly.pdbx_strand_id
1 'polypeptide(L)'
;MSVMQTTSISSSSSGFLGQNKFINTRYSSSSTKEISIRVAARNSGICKCVAATPPPTEKQQIAYKTNVSRNGNMAKLQAGYLFPEIARRRAAHMLKYPDANVIRLGIGDTTEPIPEFITSAMAKRAHELSTLEGYSGYGAEQGEKQLRAKIAATYYGGLGIEESDIFVSDGAKCDISRLQLHFGSNVTVAVQDPSYL
;
A
#
# COMPACT_ATOMS: atom_id res chain seq x y z
N MET A 1 -25.26 -21.33 -7.20
CA MET A 1 -25.10 -20.03 -6.53
C MET A 1 -23.64 -19.65 -6.61
N SER A 2 -23.31 -18.71 -7.49
CA SER A 2 -21.94 -18.24 -7.73
C SER A 2 -21.60 -17.15 -6.73
N VAL A 3 -20.53 -17.32 -5.95
CA VAL A 3 -20.00 -16.29 -5.05
C VAL A 3 -18.74 -15.73 -5.72
N MET A 4 -18.88 -14.56 -6.35
CA MET A 4 -17.75 -13.72 -6.72
C MET A 4 -17.06 -13.25 -5.44
N GLN A 5 -15.86 -13.77 -5.15
CA GLN A 5 -15.00 -13.22 -4.11
C GLN A 5 -13.97 -12.29 -4.77
N THR A 6 -14.23 -11.00 -4.64
CA THR A 6 -13.33 -9.92 -5.02
C THR A 6 -12.13 -9.94 -4.07
N THR A 7 -10.95 -10.32 -4.56
CA THR A 7 -9.70 -10.18 -3.80
C THR A 7 -9.22 -8.74 -3.90
N SER A 8 -9.51 -7.93 -2.88
CA SER A 8 -8.98 -6.59 -2.71
C SER A 8 -7.51 -6.69 -2.28
N ILE A 9 -6.61 -6.34 -3.20
CA ILE A 9 -5.19 -6.14 -2.92
C ILE A 9 -5.08 -4.71 -2.40
N SER A 10 -5.00 -4.54 -1.08
CA SER A 10 -4.77 -3.22 -0.48
C SER A 10 -3.28 -2.98 -0.35
N SER A 11 -2.75 -2.11 -1.21
CA SER A 11 -1.50 -1.40 -0.99
C SER A 11 -1.54 -0.05 -1.69
N SER A 12 -1.46 1.01 -0.88
CA SER A 12 -0.82 2.29 -1.14
C SER A 12 -1.32 3.17 -2.31
N SER A 13 -1.93 4.30 -1.91
CA SER A 13 -1.77 5.64 -2.50
C SER A 13 -1.27 5.68 -3.95
N SER A 14 -2.21 5.82 -4.90
CA SER A 14 -1.93 6.25 -6.27
C SER A 14 -2.88 7.39 -6.62
N GLY A 15 -2.33 8.58 -6.83
CA GLY A 15 -3.06 9.74 -7.29
C GLY A 15 -3.69 9.47 -8.64
N PHE A 16 -5.02 9.54 -8.71
CA PHE A 16 -5.74 9.50 -9.98
C PHE A 16 -5.81 10.92 -10.56
N LEU A 17 -4.98 11.16 -11.58
CA LEU A 17 -5.29 12.13 -12.63
C LEU A 17 -6.52 11.59 -13.36
N GLY A 18 -7.64 12.31 -13.22
CA GLY A 18 -8.86 11.99 -13.94
C GLY A 18 -8.77 12.31 -15.43
N GLN A 19 -9.58 11.64 -16.23
CA GLN A 19 -10.45 12.32 -17.20
C GLN A 19 -11.64 11.44 -17.63
N ASN A 20 -12.82 12.03 -17.43
CA ASN A 20 -14.11 11.89 -18.11
C ASN A 20 -14.84 10.53 -18.08
N LYS A 21 -15.82 10.38 -17.18
CA LYS A 21 -17.25 10.78 -17.31
C LYS A 21 -17.96 10.11 -18.50
N PHE A 22 -18.84 9.15 -18.21
CA PHE A 22 -20.23 9.21 -18.66
C PHE A 22 -21.15 8.48 -17.67
N ILE A 23 -22.09 9.24 -17.14
CA ILE A 23 -23.17 8.85 -16.22
C ILE A 23 -24.26 8.17 -17.05
N ASN A 24 -24.80 7.04 -16.60
CA ASN A 24 -25.95 6.41 -17.26
C ASN A 24 -27.21 6.60 -16.40
N THR A 25 -27.96 7.65 -16.71
CA THR A 25 -29.32 7.90 -16.21
C THR A 25 -30.30 7.10 -17.08
N ARG A 26 -31.13 6.25 -16.46
CA ARG A 26 -32.15 5.47 -17.17
C ARG A 26 -33.30 6.38 -17.63
N TYR A 27 -33.56 6.42 -18.93
CA TYR A 27 -34.89 6.73 -19.49
C TYR A 27 -35.14 5.93 -20.77
N SER A 28 -36.43 5.70 -21.01
CA SER A 28 -37.14 4.80 -21.93
C SER A 28 -36.72 4.73 -23.42
N SER A 29 -37.00 3.55 -24.02
CA SER A 29 -37.60 3.31 -25.35
C SER A 29 -36.76 2.60 -26.44
N SER A 30 -37.36 1.48 -26.90
CA SER A 30 -37.52 0.96 -28.27
C SER A 30 -36.33 0.86 -29.25
N SER A 31 -36.05 -0.41 -29.62
CA SER A 31 -35.55 -0.89 -30.92
C SER A 31 -34.13 -0.51 -31.35
N THR A 32 -33.18 -1.46 -31.31
CA THR A 32 -32.44 -1.96 -32.50
C THR A 32 -31.32 -2.97 -32.16
N LYS A 33 -31.42 -4.15 -32.80
CA LYS A 33 -30.41 -5.12 -33.27
C LYS A 33 -29.16 -5.43 -32.42
N GLU A 34 -29.12 -6.66 -31.89
CA GLU A 34 -27.92 -7.31 -31.36
C GLU A 34 -26.90 -7.64 -32.46
N ILE A 35 -25.63 -7.29 -32.24
CA ILE A 35 -24.48 -7.76 -33.03
C ILE A 35 -23.58 -8.58 -32.09
N SER A 36 -23.56 -9.91 -32.28
CA SER A 36 -22.67 -10.81 -31.54
C SER A 36 -21.30 -10.88 -32.21
N ILE A 37 -20.24 -10.46 -31.53
CA ILE A 37 -18.85 -10.64 -32.00
C ILE A 37 -18.21 -11.75 -31.14
N ARG A 38 -17.82 -12.85 -31.78
CA ARG A 38 -17.12 -13.97 -31.12
C ARG A 38 -15.63 -13.61 -30.98
N VAL A 39 -15.11 -13.65 -29.75
CA VAL A 39 -13.67 -13.51 -29.47
C VAL A 39 -13.09 -14.91 -29.26
N ALA A 40 -12.04 -15.25 -30.03
CA ALA A 40 -11.38 -16.54 -29.97
C ALA A 40 -10.52 -16.68 -28.70
N ALA A 41 -10.65 -17.82 -28.01
CA ALA A 41 -9.83 -18.19 -26.87
C ALA A 41 -8.39 -18.52 -27.30
N ARG A 42 -7.38 -17.95 -26.63
CA ARG A 42 -5.97 -18.35 -26.80
C ARG A 42 -5.49 -19.15 -25.58
N ASN A 43 -4.93 -20.32 -25.86
CA ASN A 43 -4.34 -21.23 -24.87
C ASN A 43 -3.17 -20.59 -24.13
N SER A 44 -3.12 -20.79 -22.81
CA SER A 44 -2.04 -20.35 -21.94
C SER A 44 -0.94 -21.41 -21.89
N GLY A 45 0.17 -21.16 -22.58
CA GLY A 45 1.42 -21.92 -22.47
C GLY A 45 2.40 -21.24 -21.53
N ILE A 46 3.13 -22.04 -20.75
CA ILE A 46 4.08 -21.64 -19.70
C ILE A 46 5.22 -20.77 -20.29
N CYS A 47 5.34 -19.51 -19.86
CA CYS A 47 6.48 -18.66 -20.19
C CYS A 47 7.70 -19.03 -19.35
N LYS A 48 8.68 -19.71 -19.96
CA LYS A 48 10.06 -19.82 -19.46
C LYS A 48 10.85 -18.62 -19.98
N CYS A 49 11.41 -17.81 -19.09
CA CYS A 49 12.34 -16.74 -19.46
C CYS A 49 13.70 -17.35 -19.80
N VAL A 50 13.97 -17.55 -21.09
CA VAL A 50 15.32 -17.75 -21.61
C VAL A 50 15.73 -16.41 -22.22
N ALA A 51 16.82 -15.81 -21.73
CA ALA A 51 17.43 -14.67 -22.36
C ALA A 51 18.04 -15.13 -23.70
N ALA A 52 17.22 -15.15 -24.75
CA ALA A 52 17.67 -15.40 -26.10
C ALA A 52 18.40 -14.15 -26.60
N THR A 53 19.68 -14.29 -26.95
CA THR A 53 20.38 -13.33 -27.80
C THR A 53 19.70 -13.31 -29.17
N PRO A 54 19.19 -12.15 -29.64
CA PRO A 54 18.43 -12.10 -30.88
C PRO A 54 19.33 -12.20 -32.12
N PRO A 55 18.82 -12.76 -33.24
CA PRO A 55 19.52 -12.82 -34.52
C PRO A 55 19.71 -11.41 -35.14
N PRO A 56 20.71 -11.22 -36.04
CA PRO A 56 21.20 -9.91 -36.45
C PRO A 56 20.37 -9.26 -37.58
N THR A 57 19.04 -9.22 -37.48
CA THR A 57 18.21 -8.53 -38.49
C THR A 57 16.86 -7.98 -38.02
N GLU A 58 16.71 -7.62 -36.74
CA GLU A 58 15.57 -6.81 -36.29
C GLU A 58 16.09 -5.55 -35.60
N LYS A 59 15.72 -4.38 -36.13
CA LYS A 59 15.97 -3.09 -35.48
C LYS A 59 15.26 -3.09 -34.14
N GLN A 60 15.99 -3.40 -33.06
CA GLN A 60 15.50 -3.23 -31.69
C GLN A 60 15.04 -1.77 -31.55
N GLN A 61 13.74 -1.55 -31.38
CA GLN A 61 13.25 -0.26 -30.92
C GLN A 61 13.85 -0.03 -29.54
N ILE A 62 14.90 0.79 -29.48
CA ILE A 62 15.50 1.23 -28.22
C ILE A 62 14.40 2.02 -27.51
N ALA A 63 13.79 1.39 -26.51
CA ALA A 63 12.83 2.08 -25.65
C ALA A 63 13.49 3.37 -25.13
N TYR A 64 12.76 4.48 -25.19
CA TYR A 64 13.24 5.76 -24.69
C TYR A 64 13.64 5.63 -23.22
N LYS A 65 14.80 6.19 -22.86
CA LYS A 65 15.32 6.21 -21.49
C LYS A 65 15.60 7.65 -21.09
N THR A 66 15.35 7.98 -19.82
CA THR A 66 15.71 9.28 -19.25
C THR A 66 17.23 9.39 -19.08
N ASN A 67 17.76 10.61 -19.05
CA ASN A 67 19.17 10.88 -18.69
C ASN A 67 19.41 10.99 -17.17
N VAL A 68 18.42 10.63 -16.33
CA VAL A 68 18.55 10.64 -14.87
C VAL A 68 19.31 9.39 -14.43
N SER A 69 20.46 9.58 -13.77
CA SER A 69 21.23 8.48 -13.21
C SER A 69 20.49 7.83 -12.04
N ARG A 70 20.53 6.50 -11.94
CA ARG A 70 19.96 5.77 -10.80
C ARG A 70 20.67 6.18 -9.51
N ASN A 71 19.91 6.38 -8.44
CA ASN A 71 20.47 6.61 -7.11
C ASN A 71 21.36 5.42 -6.70
N GLY A 72 22.66 5.67 -6.47
CA GLY A 72 23.64 4.63 -6.12
C GLY A 72 23.30 3.88 -4.83
N ASN A 73 22.60 4.50 -3.88
CA ASN A 73 22.18 3.83 -2.65
C ASN A 73 21.11 2.76 -2.93
N MET A 74 20.23 2.97 -3.92
CA MET A 74 19.25 1.97 -4.34
C MET A 74 19.89 0.73 -4.97
N ALA A 75 21.15 0.80 -5.41
CA ALA A 75 21.88 -0.33 -5.96
C ALA A 75 22.64 -1.15 -4.89
N LYS A 76 22.85 -0.59 -3.69
CA LYS A 76 23.50 -1.28 -2.56
C LYS A 76 22.58 -2.29 -1.85
N LEU A 77 21.27 -2.16 -2.03
CA LEU A 77 20.27 -3.07 -1.47
C LEU A 77 20.40 -4.45 -2.12
N GLN A 78 20.75 -5.47 -1.32
CA GLN A 78 21.13 -6.81 -1.80
C GLN A 78 19.95 -7.65 -2.33
N ALA A 79 18.76 -7.46 -1.79
CA ALA A 79 17.56 -8.22 -2.15
C ALA A 79 16.30 -7.37 -2.03
N GLY A 80 15.19 -7.90 -2.57
CA GLY A 80 13.87 -7.38 -2.28
C GLY A 80 13.55 -7.49 -0.78
N TYR A 81 12.67 -6.62 -0.31
CA TYR A 81 12.24 -6.63 1.09
C TYR A 81 11.66 -8.00 1.47
N LEU A 82 11.86 -8.42 2.73
CA LEU A 82 11.54 -9.78 3.20
C LEU A 82 10.07 -10.17 2.90
N PHE A 83 9.13 -9.27 3.18
CA PHE A 83 7.70 -9.58 3.08
C PHE A 83 7.19 -9.79 1.64
N PRO A 84 7.59 -8.99 0.63
CA PRO A 84 7.33 -9.30 -0.77
C PRO A 84 7.76 -10.71 -1.20
N GLU A 85 8.91 -11.20 -0.74
CA GLU A 85 9.37 -12.55 -1.09
C GLU A 85 8.52 -13.64 -0.43
N ILE A 86 8.13 -13.46 0.84
CA ILE A 86 7.19 -14.37 1.53
C ILE A 86 5.84 -14.42 0.81
N ALA A 87 5.31 -13.25 0.39
CA ALA A 87 4.07 -13.17 -0.36
C ALA A 87 4.16 -13.91 -1.71
N ARG A 88 5.27 -13.75 -2.44
CA ARG A 88 5.52 -14.44 -3.70
C ARG A 88 5.55 -15.96 -3.53
N ARG A 89 6.25 -16.47 -2.50
CA ARG A 89 6.32 -17.90 -2.20
C ARG A 89 4.96 -18.48 -1.83
N ARG A 90 4.18 -17.74 -1.03
CA ARG A 90 2.81 -18.13 -0.69
C ARG A 90 1.93 -18.23 -1.94
N ALA A 91 2.00 -17.25 -2.84
CA ALA A 91 1.24 -17.28 -4.08
C ALA A 91 1.59 -18.50 -4.94
N ALA A 92 2.88 -18.81 -5.09
CA ALA A 92 3.34 -20.01 -5.79
C ALA A 92 2.86 -21.31 -5.11
N HIS A 93 2.81 -21.35 -3.78
CA HIS A 93 2.31 -22.49 -3.02
C HIS A 93 0.81 -22.71 -3.26
N MET A 94 0.00 -21.64 -3.25
CA MET A 94 -1.44 -21.72 -3.53
C MET A 94 -1.74 -22.17 -4.96
N LEU A 95 -0.91 -21.77 -5.95
CA LEU A 95 -1.04 -22.27 -7.32
C LEU A 95 -0.70 -23.75 -7.44
N LYS A 96 0.28 -24.22 -6.67
CA LYS A 96 0.72 -25.62 -6.66
C LYS A 96 -0.27 -26.53 -5.93
N TYR A 97 -0.91 -26.03 -4.89
CA TYR A 97 -1.87 -26.76 -4.07
C TYR A 97 -3.16 -25.94 -3.89
N PRO A 98 -4.06 -25.94 -4.89
CA PRO A 98 -5.26 -25.10 -4.88
C PRO A 98 -6.20 -25.38 -3.70
N ASP A 99 -6.26 -26.62 -3.23
CA ASP A 99 -7.15 -27.05 -2.13
C ASP A 99 -6.50 -26.90 -0.74
N ALA A 100 -5.29 -26.33 -0.65
CA ALA A 100 -4.59 -26.16 0.61
C ALA A 100 -5.20 -25.05 1.47
N ASN A 101 -5.60 -25.40 2.70
CA ASN A 101 -6.01 -24.44 3.72
C ASN A 101 -4.77 -23.83 4.41
N VAL A 102 -4.22 -22.77 3.82
CA VAL A 102 -2.99 -22.14 4.32
C VAL A 102 -3.24 -21.29 5.58
N ILE A 103 -2.64 -21.70 6.69
CA ILE A 103 -2.55 -20.92 7.93
C ILE A 103 -1.31 -20.02 7.86
N ARG A 104 -1.46 -18.73 8.17
CA ARG A 104 -0.41 -17.72 7.99
C ARG A 104 0.09 -17.26 9.35
N LEU A 105 1.30 -17.70 9.71
CA LEU A 105 1.99 -17.34 10.96
C LEU A 105 3.33 -16.63 10.69
N GLY A 106 3.46 -16.00 9.52
CA GLY A 106 4.70 -15.34 9.09
C GLY A 106 4.71 -13.85 9.41
N ILE A 107 3.95 -13.08 8.64
CA ILE A 107 3.83 -11.63 8.85
C ILE A 107 2.91 -11.40 10.06
N GLY A 108 3.36 -10.59 11.01
CA GLY A 108 2.58 -10.18 12.19
C GLY A 108 1.53 -9.13 11.87
N ASP A 109 0.65 -9.41 10.91
CA ASP A 109 -0.52 -8.59 10.61
C ASP A 109 -1.64 -8.92 11.60
N THR A 110 -2.38 -7.92 12.06
CA THR A 110 -3.46 -8.12 13.04
C THR A 110 -4.67 -8.78 12.37
N THR A 111 -5.27 -9.78 13.01
CA THR A 111 -6.36 -10.57 12.42
C THR A 111 -7.75 -10.23 12.95
N GLU A 112 -7.83 -9.63 14.14
CA GLU A 112 -9.10 -9.38 14.81
C GLU A 112 -9.71 -8.03 14.45
N PRO A 113 -11.05 -7.91 14.50
CA PRO A 113 -11.72 -6.63 14.30
C PRO A 113 -11.28 -5.56 15.30
N ILE A 114 -11.22 -4.31 14.82
CA ILE A 114 -10.98 -3.16 15.69
C ILE A 114 -12.18 -3.01 16.65
N PRO A 115 -11.96 -2.78 17.96
CA PRO A 115 -13.03 -2.56 18.92
C PRO A 115 -14.04 -1.48 18.49
N GLU A 116 -15.33 -1.74 18.73
CA GLU A 116 -16.45 -0.88 18.31
C GLU A 116 -16.33 0.56 18.80
N PHE A 117 -15.80 0.76 20.01
CA PHE A 117 -15.58 2.09 20.57
C PHE A 117 -14.67 2.95 19.69
N ILE A 118 -13.64 2.34 19.08
CA ILE A 118 -12.68 3.03 18.21
C ILE A 118 -13.31 3.28 16.84
N THR A 119 -13.91 2.24 16.23
CA THR A 119 -14.50 2.37 14.88
C THR A 119 -15.67 3.35 14.87
N SER A 120 -16.48 3.37 15.93
CA SER A 120 -17.59 4.33 16.08
C SER A 120 -17.10 5.77 16.21
N ALA A 121 -16.01 6.01 16.96
CA ALA A 121 -15.40 7.33 17.05
C ALA A 121 -14.85 7.81 15.69
N MET A 122 -14.21 6.92 14.94
CA MET A 122 -13.73 7.22 13.58
C MET A 122 -14.88 7.52 12.61
N ALA A 123 -15.94 6.71 12.63
CA ALA A 123 -17.13 6.93 11.79
C ALA A 123 -17.81 8.26 12.14
N LYS A 124 -17.98 8.55 13.43
CA LYS A 124 -18.51 9.83 13.89
C LYS A 124 -17.68 11.01 13.37
N ARG A 125 -16.35 10.95 13.49
CA ARG A 125 -15.46 11.99 12.97
C ARG A 125 -15.63 12.18 11.46
N ALA A 126 -15.77 11.09 10.70
CA ALA A 126 -16.02 11.16 9.26
C ALA A 126 -17.35 11.84 8.93
N HIS A 127 -18.41 11.58 9.70
CA HIS A 127 -19.70 12.28 9.55
C HIS A 127 -19.63 13.75 9.96
N GLU A 128 -18.90 14.09 11.02
CA GLU A 128 -18.72 15.49 11.45
C GLU A 128 -18.08 16.36 10.35
N LEU A 129 -17.20 15.79 9.53
CA LEU A 129 -16.58 16.49 8.40
C LEU A 129 -17.60 16.91 7.32
N SER A 130 -18.85 16.43 7.34
CA SER A 130 -19.92 16.90 6.45
C SER A 130 -20.77 18.04 7.02
N THR A 131 -20.40 18.58 8.18
CA THR A 131 -21.09 19.70 8.85
C THR A 131 -20.18 20.93 8.90
N LEU A 132 -20.76 22.14 8.96
CA LEU A 132 -19.96 23.36 9.04
C LEU A 132 -19.18 23.45 10.35
N GLU A 133 -19.81 22.99 11.45
CA GLU A 133 -19.25 23.03 12.80
C GLU A 133 -18.17 21.96 13.02
N GLY A 134 -18.35 20.77 12.43
CA GLY A 134 -17.45 19.64 12.59
C GLY A 134 -16.31 19.59 11.58
N TYR A 135 -16.38 20.35 10.49
CA TYR A 135 -15.33 20.38 9.47
C TYR A 135 -14.04 21.02 10.00
N SER A 136 -12.90 20.41 9.67
CA SER A 136 -11.57 20.96 9.92
C SER A 136 -10.69 20.76 8.69
N GLY A 137 -9.91 21.77 8.32
CA GLY A 137 -8.90 21.68 7.26
C GLY A 137 -7.61 21.02 7.76
N TYR A 138 -6.46 21.58 7.37
CA TYR A 138 -5.16 21.15 7.91
C TYR A 138 -5.15 21.24 9.44
N GLY A 139 -4.67 20.17 10.08
CA GLY A 139 -4.37 20.17 11.50
C GLY A 139 -2.92 20.60 11.76
N ALA A 140 -2.55 20.69 13.03
CA ALA A 140 -1.16 20.89 13.42
C ALA A 140 -0.31 19.69 12.98
N GLU A 141 0.83 19.95 12.34
CA GLU A 141 1.70 18.94 11.74
C GLU A 141 2.31 18.00 12.79
N GLN A 142 2.48 18.50 14.02
CA GLN A 142 2.93 17.72 15.17
C GLN A 142 1.86 16.75 15.69
N GLY A 143 0.59 16.96 15.32
CA GLY A 143 -0.56 16.21 15.81
C GLY A 143 -1.49 17.06 16.67
N GLU A 144 -2.74 16.60 16.75
CA GLU A 144 -3.80 17.22 17.53
C GLU A 144 -3.43 17.28 19.03
N LYS A 145 -3.68 18.43 19.66
CA LYS A 145 -3.18 18.72 21.01
C LYS A 145 -3.75 17.76 22.05
N GLN A 146 -5.05 17.48 22.01
CA GLN A 146 -5.69 16.59 22.98
C GLN A 146 -5.14 15.16 22.85
N LEU A 147 -4.88 14.68 21.63
CA LEU A 147 -4.24 13.40 21.38
C LEU A 147 -2.83 13.35 21.96
N ARG A 148 -2.00 14.37 21.71
CA ARG A 148 -0.64 14.44 22.28
C ARG A 148 -0.64 14.45 23.80
N ALA A 149 -1.50 15.26 24.41
CA ALA A 149 -1.68 15.29 25.86
C ALA A 149 -2.11 13.93 26.43
N LYS A 150 -3.04 13.24 25.75
CA LYS A 150 -3.48 11.90 26.14
C LYS A 150 -2.38 10.86 26.02
N ILE A 151 -1.55 10.90 24.98
CA ILE A 151 -0.40 10.01 24.83
C ILE A 151 0.60 10.24 25.96
N ALA A 152 0.98 11.50 26.22
CA ALA A 152 1.90 11.87 27.30
C ALA A 152 1.40 11.35 28.67
N ALA A 153 0.14 11.62 29.01
CA ALA A 153 -0.43 11.18 30.28
C ALA A 153 -0.59 9.66 30.40
N THR A 154 -0.95 8.96 29.32
CA THR A 154 -1.26 7.52 29.35
C THR A 154 0.00 6.67 29.40
N TYR A 155 1.03 7.04 28.63
CA TYR A 155 2.23 6.22 28.46
C TYR A 155 3.46 6.74 29.19
N TYR A 156 3.51 8.04 29.49
CA TYR A 156 4.69 8.70 30.03
C TYR A 156 4.44 9.49 31.34
N GLY A 157 3.32 9.23 32.02
CA GLY A 157 2.99 9.86 33.29
C GLY A 157 4.09 9.69 34.35
N GLY A 158 4.58 10.79 34.91
CA GLY A 158 5.65 10.80 35.91
C GLY A 158 7.07 10.67 35.36
N LEU A 159 7.26 10.64 34.03
CA LEU A 159 8.58 10.55 33.38
C LEU A 159 9.10 11.91 32.87
N GLY A 160 8.38 13.00 33.11
CA GLY A 160 8.76 14.35 32.66
C GLY A 160 8.66 14.56 31.15
N ILE A 161 7.84 13.77 30.45
CA ILE A 161 7.54 13.93 29.03
C ILE A 161 6.26 14.74 28.89
N GLU A 162 6.37 15.87 28.19
CA GLU A 162 5.27 16.81 28.00
C GLU A 162 4.57 16.57 26.66
N GLU A 163 3.37 17.14 26.48
CA GLU A 163 2.64 17.05 25.21
C GLU A 163 3.45 17.61 24.02
N SER A 164 4.36 18.55 24.26
CA SER A 164 5.25 19.16 23.26
C SER A 164 6.35 18.22 22.78
N ASP A 165 6.64 17.15 23.52
CA ASP A 165 7.66 16.15 23.16
C ASP A 165 7.07 15.03 22.28
N ILE A 166 5.73 14.99 22.16
CA ILE A 166 5.02 14.00 21.36
C ILE A 166 4.83 14.49 19.93
N PHE A 167 5.22 13.67 18.95
CA PHE A 167 5.00 13.88 17.53
C PHE A 167 4.13 12.74 17.00
N VAL A 168 2.91 13.04 16.55
CA VAL A 168 1.98 12.05 16.01
C VAL A 168 2.27 11.85 14.53
N SER A 169 2.35 10.60 14.10
CA SER A 169 2.59 10.24 12.71
C SER A 169 1.60 9.22 12.18
N ASP A 170 1.67 8.98 10.87
CA ASP A 170 0.96 7.93 10.15
C ASP A 170 1.56 6.53 10.34
N GLY A 171 2.61 6.38 11.17
CA GLY A 171 3.13 5.08 11.57
C GLY A 171 4.65 5.07 11.78
N ALA A 172 5.09 4.14 12.64
CA ALA A 172 6.50 4.02 13.04
C ALA A 172 7.47 3.81 11.87
N LYS A 173 7.06 3.08 10.81
CA LYS A 173 7.90 2.84 9.63
C LYS A 173 8.21 4.13 8.85
N CYS A 174 7.21 5.02 8.74
CA CYS A 174 7.39 6.32 8.12
C CYS A 174 8.34 7.19 8.96
N ASP A 175 8.18 7.17 10.29
CA ASP A 175 9.05 7.95 11.18
C ASP A 175 10.49 7.46 11.21
N ILE A 176 10.74 6.15 11.14
CA ILE A 176 12.11 5.64 10.97
C ILE A 176 12.74 6.28 9.72
N SER A 177 12.01 6.38 8.63
CA SER A 177 12.52 6.99 7.39
C SER A 177 12.71 8.51 7.52
N ARG A 178 11.81 9.20 8.21
CA ARG A 178 11.92 10.66 8.50
C ARG A 178 13.12 10.94 9.42
N LEU A 179 13.37 10.10 10.42
CA LEU A 179 14.52 10.19 11.32
C LEU A 179 15.83 9.93 10.56
N GLN A 180 15.87 8.92 9.68
CA GLN A 180 17.05 8.68 8.83
C GLN A 180 17.33 9.86 7.90
N LEU A 181 16.28 10.50 7.36
CA LEU A 181 16.44 11.73 6.59
C LEU A 181 16.98 12.88 7.45
N HIS A 182 16.50 13.00 8.69
CA HIS A 182 16.94 14.02 9.64
C HIS A 182 18.42 13.87 10.03
N PHE A 183 18.88 12.64 10.32
CA PHE A 183 20.29 12.37 10.63
C PHE A 183 21.23 12.54 9.42
N GLY A 184 20.74 12.26 8.21
CA GLY A 184 21.49 12.36 6.97
C GLY A 184 22.49 11.22 6.74
N SER A 185 23.33 11.34 5.72
CA SER A 185 24.20 10.25 5.24
C SER A 185 25.52 10.07 5.99
N ASN A 186 25.86 11.00 6.88
CA ASN A 186 27.21 11.11 7.47
C ASN A 186 27.28 10.52 8.89
N VAL A 187 26.26 9.78 9.31
CA VAL A 187 26.22 9.10 10.60
C VAL A 187 26.51 7.61 10.43
N THR A 188 27.06 7.00 11.48
CA THR A 188 27.16 5.54 11.59
C THR A 188 26.05 5.04 12.50
N VAL A 189 25.41 3.93 12.12
CA VAL A 189 24.28 3.35 12.87
C VAL A 189 24.70 1.98 13.39
N ALA A 190 24.36 1.71 14.65
CA ALA A 190 24.41 0.38 15.24
C ALA A 190 22.99 -0.21 15.30
N VAL A 191 22.86 -1.51 15.00
CA VAL A 191 21.58 -2.23 15.06
C VAL A 191 21.76 -3.52 15.87
N GLN A 192 20.69 -3.98 16.51
CA GLN A 192 20.66 -5.31 17.12
C GLN A 192 20.71 -6.39 16.03
N ASP A 193 21.24 -7.56 16.37
CA ASP A 193 21.26 -8.73 15.48
C ASP A 193 20.72 -9.97 16.23
N PRO A 194 19.50 -10.46 15.91
CA PRO A 194 18.61 -10.02 14.83
C PRO A 194 17.77 -8.78 15.18
N SER A 195 17.30 -8.06 14.15
CA SER A 195 16.34 -6.95 14.27
C SER A 195 15.32 -6.92 13.13
N TYR A 196 14.29 -6.07 13.27
CA TYR A 196 13.38 -5.77 12.16
C TYR A 196 14.15 -5.07 11.03
N LEU A 197 13.85 -5.47 9.78
CA LEU A 197 14.47 -4.97 8.55
C LEU A 197 13.61 -3.89 7.88
#